data_AF-A0A0S8A971-F1
#
_entry.id   AF-A0A0S8A971-F1
#
_cell.length_a   1.000
_cell.length_b   1.000
_cell.length_c   1.000
_cell.angle_alpha   90.00
_cell.angle_beta   90.00
_cell.angle_gamma   90.00
#
_symmetry.space_group_name_H-M   'P 1'
#
loop_
_entity.id
_entity.type
_entity.pdbx_description
1 polymer ?
#
loop_
_entity_poly.entity_id
_entity_poly.type
_entity_poly.pdbx_seq_one_letter_code
_entity_poly.pdbx_strand_id
1 'polypeptide(L)'
;MFRLLSIIVSFTAFIVVSSPVFSASIVTIDIEITKEKQTKKTTEIVTIDGEKARLDFLRETKGKTEQTPYLLTVDGGKSWVLGNTHSGEYYCATVDAVAFIKEIGTIVTAIVALVNPKFLEIKVDKKKEEPGPNISGFSTNYVRLVTSAEAEADILFNKYQYSIKITDDVWYTSELEIEAFRKRWLEALTQSGYEKLDEMFTNWAKELPGPILKLESEIVLTNVLKNESTVQKEKTSIASVKEVKSSDIPQQTFAMPKCKNITQIDLEWAVKELAKEGKLTL
;
A
#
# COMPACT_ATOMS: atom_id res chain seq x y z
N MET A 1 15.94 -5.52 -8.85
CA MET A 1 15.68 -6.18 -7.56
C MET A 1 15.31 -5.20 -6.44
N PHE A 2 16.06 -4.12 -6.16
CA PHE A 2 15.67 -3.15 -5.12
C PHE A 2 14.30 -2.51 -5.32
N ARG A 3 13.97 -2.07 -6.55
CA ARG A 3 12.62 -1.56 -6.85
C ARG A 3 11.52 -2.60 -6.66
N LEU A 4 11.87 -3.89 -6.71
CA LEU A 4 10.94 -5.02 -6.57
C LEU A 4 10.51 -5.20 -5.11
N LEU A 5 11.46 -5.08 -4.19
CA LEU A 5 11.23 -5.20 -2.75
C LEU A 5 10.62 -3.92 -2.15
N SER A 6 10.90 -2.74 -2.70
CA SER A 6 10.15 -1.52 -2.34
C SER A 6 8.66 -1.59 -2.70
N ILE A 7 8.30 -2.43 -3.68
CA ILE A 7 6.90 -2.67 -4.09
C ILE A 7 6.30 -3.84 -3.28
N ILE A 8 7.02 -4.46 -2.34
CA ILE A 8 6.49 -5.55 -1.50
C ILE A 8 6.36 -5.10 -0.04
N VAL A 9 6.64 -3.84 0.30
CA VAL A 9 6.82 -3.45 1.71
C VAL A 9 6.21 -2.09 2.06
N SER A 10 5.81 -1.31 1.07
CA SER A 10 5.30 0.03 1.27
C SER A 10 3.77 0.02 1.36
N PHE A 11 3.24 -0.74 2.32
CA PHE A 11 1.80 -1.04 2.56
C PHE A 11 1.03 0.14 3.15
N THR A 12 1.45 1.36 2.83
CA THR A 12 1.19 2.53 3.65
C THR A 12 0.09 3.45 3.16
N ALA A 13 -0.40 3.24 1.95
CA ALA A 13 -1.70 3.77 1.59
C ALA A 13 -2.77 2.96 2.34
N PHE A 14 -3.75 3.66 2.91
CA PHE A 14 -4.89 3.12 3.68
C PHE A 14 -4.70 2.98 5.18
N ILE A 15 -4.12 4.02 5.77
CA ILE A 15 -4.55 4.48 7.09
C ILE A 15 -5.94 5.09 6.95
N VAL A 16 -7.01 4.36 7.24
CA VAL A 16 -8.34 4.98 7.23
C VAL A 16 -9.24 4.51 8.35
N VAL A 17 -9.99 5.49 8.80
CA VAL A 17 -10.68 5.62 10.07
C VAL A 17 -12.10 6.07 9.74
N SER A 18 -13.09 5.32 10.17
CA SER A 18 -14.35 5.94 10.62
C SER A 18 -14.52 5.68 12.09
N SER A 19 -15.04 6.69 12.78
CA SER A 19 -15.76 6.43 14.01
C SER A 19 -17.18 5.96 13.62
N PRO A 20 -17.80 5.06 14.39
CA PRO A 20 -19.17 4.60 14.16
C PRO A 20 -20.22 5.74 14.27
N VAL A 21 -19.82 6.94 14.69
CA VAL A 21 -20.70 8.10 14.89
C VAL A 21 -20.77 9.01 13.65
N PHE A 22 -19.83 8.92 12.70
CA PHE A 22 -19.76 9.83 11.56
C PHE A 22 -20.25 9.22 10.26
N SER A 23 -20.93 10.07 9.49
CA SER A 23 -21.46 9.76 8.16
C SER A 23 -20.33 9.70 7.11
N ALA A 24 -19.25 10.48 7.31
CA ALA A 24 -18.13 10.57 6.38
C ALA A 24 -16.84 11.14 7.01
N SER A 25 -15.69 10.88 6.38
CA SER A 25 -14.37 11.35 6.81
C SER A 25 -13.46 11.71 5.64
N ILE A 26 -12.59 12.71 5.85
CA ILE A 26 -11.49 13.06 4.97
C ILE A 26 -10.19 12.91 5.76
N VAL A 27 -9.31 12.04 5.29
CA VAL A 27 -8.00 11.75 5.91
C VAL A 27 -6.90 12.24 4.98
N THR A 28 -5.93 12.98 5.52
CA THR A 28 -4.72 13.37 4.80
C THR A 28 -3.55 12.57 5.35
N ILE A 29 -2.86 11.85 4.47
CA ILE A 29 -1.75 10.96 4.80
C ILE A 29 -0.48 11.55 4.18
N ASP A 30 0.56 11.71 4.99
CA ASP A 30 1.89 12.09 4.51
C ASP A 30 2.78 10.85 4.47
N ILE A 31 3.43 10.67 3.32
CA ILE A 31 4.34 9.56 3.03
C ILE A 31 5.70 10.16 2.73
N GLU A 32 6.74 9.64 3.38
CA GLU A 32 8.13 10.03 3.20
C GLU A 32 8.98 8.77 2.94
N ILE A 33 9.56 8.68 1.75
CA ILE A 33 10.42 7.58 1.35
C ILE A 33 11.85 8.10 1.25
N THR A 34 12.74 7.54 2.07
CA THR A 34 14.18 7.87 2.06
C THR A 34 14.98 6.69 1.55
N LYS A 35 15.63 6.88 0.41
CA LYS A 35 16.54 5.90 -0.17
C LYS A 35 17.92 6.53 -0.34
N GLU A 36 18.92 5.91 0.26
CA GLU A 36 20.31 6.40 0.28
C GLU A 36 20.40 7.84 0.84
N LYS A 37 20.46 8.85 -0.04
CA LYS A 37 20.51 10.28 0.31
C LYS A 37 19.38 11.10 -0.32
N GLN A 38 18.39 10.44 -0.92
CA GLN A 38 17.25 11.08 -1.55
C GLN A 38 15.99 10.80 -0.73
N THR A 39 15.27 11.85 -0.38
CA THR A 39 13.97 11.78 0.28
C THR A 39 12.91 12.29 -0.69
N LYS A 40 11.89 11.49 -0.93
CA LYS A 40 10.68 11.84 -1.68
C LYS A 40 9.51 11.93 -0.71
N LYS A 41 8.68 12.95 -0.86
CA LYS A 41 7.48 13.14 -0.04
C LYS A 41 6.25 13.03 -0.92
N THR A 42 5.19 12.42 -0.46
CA THR A 42 3.91 12.43 -1.17
C THR A 42 2.79 12.60 -0.16
N THR A 43 1.70 13.20 -0.62
CA THR A 43 0.50 13.36 0.21
C THR A 43 -0.64 12.64 -0.49
N GLU A 44 -1.43 11.92 0.28
CA GLU A 44 -2.64 11.26 -0.19
C GLU A 44 -3.85 11.83 0.55
N ILE A 45 -4.96 11.96 -0.16
CA ILE A 45 -6.25 12.32 0.44
C ILE A 45 -7.19 11.15 0.29
N VAL A 46 -7.70 10.63 1.41
CA VAL A 46 -8.74 9.62 1.42
C VAL A 46 -10.06 10.27 1.83
N THR A 47 -11.08 10.10 1.01
CA THR A 47 -12.46 10.51 1.34
C THR A 47 -13.33 9.27 1.48
N ILE A 48 -14.04 9.12 2.59
CA ILE A 48 -14.94 7.99 2.87
C ILE A 48 -16.35 8.49 3.15
N ASP A 49 -17.34 7.75 2.63
CA ASP A 49 -18.77 7.90 2.92
C ASP A 49 -19.43 6.51 2.86
N GLY A 50 -19.52 5.83 4.01
CA GLY A 50 -20.01 4.46 4.11
C GLY A 50 -19.20 3.47 3.26
N GLU A 51 -19.85 2.78 2.32
CA GLU A 51 -19.18 1.83 1.41
C GLU A 51 -18.35 2.50 0.31
N LYS A 52 -18.40 3.83 0.20
CA LYS A 52 -17.67 4.57 -0.84
C LYS A 52 -16.36 5.08 -0.29
N ALA A 53 -15.30 4.92 -1.07
CA ALA A 53 -14.00 5.48 -0.75
C ALA A 53 -13.30 6.00 -2.01
N ARG A 54 -12.61 7.13 -1.86
CA ARG A 54 -11.77 7.70 -2.91
C ARG A 54 -10.42 8.07 -2.34
N LEU A 55 -9.36 7.54 -2.93
CA LEU A 55 -7.97 7.85 -2.64
C LEU A 55 -7.41 8.71 -3.78
N ASP A 56 -7.10 9.97 -3.51
CA ASP A 56 -6.45 10.88 -4.46
C ASP A 56 -4.94 10.96 -4.16
N PHE A 57 -4.10 10.69 -5.17
CA PHE A 57 -2.63 10.71 -5.06
C PHE A 57 -2.08 12.08 -5.45
N LEU A 58 -1.72 12.92 -4.47
CA LEU A 58 -1.17 14.24 -4.74
C LEU A 58 0.32 14.15 -5.07
N ARG A 59 0.74 14.91 -6.08
CA ARG A 59 2.16 15.11 -6.38
C ARG A 59 2.73 16.22 -5.48
N GLU A 60 4.01 16.08 -5.10
CA GLU A 60 4.79 17.09 -4.38
C GLU A 60 4.45 18.48 -4.93
N THR A 61 3.80 19.33 -4.12
CA THR A 61 3.47 20.75 -4.37
C THR A 61 2.17 21.11 -5.11
N LYS A 62 1.29 20.18 -5.51
CA LYS A 62 0.02 20.55 -6.19
C LYS A 62 -1.21 20.12 -5.40
N GLY A 63 -2.13 21.07 -5.19
CA GLY A 63 -3.47 20.77 -4.69
C GLY A 63 -4.24 19.86 -5.64
N LYS A 64 -5.34 19.28 -5.16
CA LYS A 64 -6.22 18.41 -5.95
C LYS A 64 -6.73 19.13 -7.20
N THR A 65 -6.58 18.50 -8.34
CA THR A 65 -7.11 18.91 -9.64
C THR A 65 -7.99 17.80 -10.22
N GLU A 66 -8.74 18.09 -11.28
CA GLU A 66 -9.53 17.07 -12.01
C GLU A 66 -8.66 15.95 -12.61
N GLN A 67 -7.38 16.25 -12.84
CA GLN A 67 -6.39 15.31 -13.37
C GLN A 67 -5.63 14.54 -12.28
N THR A 68 -5.97 14.78 -11.00
CA THR A 68 -5.33 14.07 -9.89
C THR A 68 -5.65 12.57 -10.00
N PRO A 69 -4.63 11.71 -10.07
CA PRO A 69 -4.83 10.28 -10.11
C PRO A 69 -5.58 9.83 -8.86
N TYR A 70 -6.48 8.86 -9.00
CA TYR A 70 -7.22 8.33 -7.87
C TYR A 70 -7.59 6.87 -8.04
N LEU A 71 -7.86 6.23 -6.90
CA LEU A 71 -8.63 5.00 -6.80
C LEU A 71 -9.99 5.32 -6.19
N LEU A 72 -11.06 4.83 -6.79
CA LEU A 72 -12.44 5.03 -6.36
C LEU A 72 -13.12 3.68 -6.19
N THR A 73 -13.82 3.48 -5.08
CA THR A 73 -14.80 2.40 -4.94
C THR A 73 -16.11 2.99 -4.44
N VAL A 74 -17.22 2.42 -4.87
CA VAL A 74 -18.57 2.81 -4.45
C VAL A 74 -19.36 1.64 -3.84
N ASP A 75 -18.71 0.49 -3.68
CA ASP A 75 -19.33 -0.80 -3.35
C ASP A 75 -18.53 -1.58 -2.29
N GLY A 76 -17.85 -0.87 -1.39
CA GLY A 76 -17.10 -1.47 -0.29
C GLY A 76 -15.84 -2.19 -0.77
N GLY A 77 -15.22 -1.72 -1.86
CA GLY A 77 -13.99 -2.29 -2.41
C GLY A 77 -14.19 -3.55 -3.24
N LYS A 78 -15.42 -3.89 -3.65
CA LYS A 78 -15.66 -5.03 -4.57
C LYS A 78 -15.13 -4.70 -5.96
N SER A 79 -15.40 -3.49 -6.43
CA SER A 79 -14.83 -2.92 -7.64
C SER A 79 -14.07 -1.63 -7.34
N TRP A 80 -13.06 -1.38 -8.15
CA TRP A 80 -12.28 -0.15 -8.12
C TRP A 80 -12.32 0.51 -9.48
N VAL A 81 -12.28 1.84 -9.47
CA VAL A 81 -12.02 2.65 -10.63
C VAL A 81 -10.69 3.35 -10.44
N LEU A 82 -9.79 3.09 -11.36
CA LEU A 82 -8.55 3.82 -11.49
C LEU A 82 -8.78 4.99 -12.43
N GLY A 83 -8.61 6.20 -11.92
CA GLY A 83 -8.50 7.41 -12.72
C GLY A 83 -7.04 7.87 -12.76
N ASN A 84 -6.47 8.07 -13.95
CA ASN A 84 -5.09 8.54 -14.08
C ASN A 84 -4.89 9.36 -15.36
N THR A 85 -3.76 10.05 -15.46
CA THR A 85 -3.34 10.75 -16.68
C THR A 85 -2.24 9.97 -17.38
N HIS A 86 -2.36 9.77 -18.68
CA HIS A 86 -1.30 9.24 -19.53
C HIS A 86 -1.10 10.14 -20.75
N SER A 87 0.14 10.52 -21.03
CA SER A 87 0.48 11.38 -22.18
C SER A 87 -0.33 12.69 -22.24
N GLY A 88 -0.77 13.20 -21.09
CA GLY A 88 -1.60 14.40 -20.98
C GLY A 88 -3.10 14.18 -21.06
N GLU A 89 -3.55 12.96 -21.40
CA GLU A 89 -4.96 12.60 -21.47
C GLU A 89 -5.41 11.86 -20.22
N TYR A 90 -6.59 12.25 -19.70
CA TYR A 90 -7.20 11.59 -18.57
C TYR A 90 -7.95 10.35 -19.02
N TYR A 91 -7.71 9.21 -18.38
CA TYR A 91 -8.44 7.97 -18.60
C TYR A 91 -8.97 7.43 -17.28
N CYS A 92 -10.04 6.64 -17.37
CA CYS A 92 -10.52 5.88 -16.24
C CYS A 92 -10.94 4.47 -16.65
N ALA A 93 -10.76 3.54 -15.72
CA ALA A 93 -10.94 2.13 -15.94
C ALA A 93 -11.52 1.43 -14.72
N THR A 94 -12.47 0.52 -14.94
CA THR A 94 -13.00 -0.35 -13.88
C THR A 94 -12.17 -1.61 -13.77
N VAL A 95 -11.83 -1.99 -12.54
CA VAL A 95 -11.03 -3.16 -12.19
C VAL A 95 -11.68 -3.91 -11.02
N ASP A 96 -11.72 -5.24 -11.11
CA ASP A 96 -12.07 -6.08 -9.97
C ASP A 96 -10.92 -6.06 -8.96
N ALA A 97 -11.22 -5.98 -7.66
CA ALA A 97 -10.19 -5.84 -6.63
C ALA A 97 -9.22 -7.03 -6.58
N VAL A 98 -9.75 -8.25 -6.68
CA VAL A 98 -8.93 -9.47 -6.62
C VAL A 98 -8.13 -9.60 -7.91
N ALA A 99 -8.73 -9.35 -9.06
CA ALA A 99 -8.01 -9.34 -10.34
C ALA A 99 -6.90 -8.27 -10.36
N PHE A 100 -7.17 -7.08 -9.81
CA PHE A 100 -6.20 -5.99 -9.71
C PHE A 100 -5.01 -6.38 -8.82
N ILE A 101 -5.27 -6.88 -7.61
CA ILE A 101 -4.20 -7.31 -6.70
C ILE A 101 -3.46 -8.52 -7.24
N LYS A 102 -4.16 -9.51 -7.81
CA LYS A 102 -3.53 -10.64 -8.48
C LYS A 102 -2.65 -10.19 -9.64
N GLU A 103 -3.04 -9.14 -10.36
CA GLU A 103 -2.22 -8.58 -11.43
C GLU A 103 -1.02 -7.82 -10.87
N ILE A 104 -1.16 -7.04 -9.79
CA ILE A 104 0.03 -6.50 -9.12
C ILE A 104 0.93 -7.62 -8.64
N GLY A 105 0.36 -8.67 -8.03
CA GLY A 105 1.05 -9.90 -7.64
C GLY A 105 1.75 -10.55 -8.83
N THR A 106 1.11 -10.57 -10.01
CA THR A 106 1.68 -11.09 -11.25
C THR A 106 2.77 -10.20 -11.81
N ILE A 107 2.67 -8.88 -11.72
CA ILE A 107 3.72 -7.94 -12.15
C ILE A 107 4.92 -8.04 -11.22
N VAL A 108 4.68 -8.06 -9.91
CA VAL A 108 5.71 -8.36 -8.90
C VAL A 108 6.33 -9.71 -9.26
N THR A 109 5.52 -10.73 -9.50
CA THR A 109 5.95 -12.09 -9.88
C THR A 109 6.64 -12.12 -11.23
N ALA A 110 6.34 -11.27 -12.21
CA ALA A 110 6.94 -11.28 -13.55
C ALA A 110 8.33 -10.62 -13.53
N ILE A 111 8.47 -9.55 -12.75
CA ILE A 111 9.76 -8.92 -12.50
C ILE A 111 10.61 -9.81 -11.56
N VAL A 112 9.97 -10.56 -10.66
CA VAL A 112 10.54 -11.68 -9.88
C VAL A 112 10.90 -12.86 -10.80
N ALA A 113 10.09 -13.26 -11.77
CA ALA A 113 10.23 -14.47 -12.59
C ALA A 113 11.35 -14.34 -13.61
N LEU A 114 11.70 -13.12 -14.01
CA LEU A 114 12.96 -12.82 -14.70
C LEU A 114 14.20 -13.33 -13.93
N VAL A 115 14.09 -13.47 -12.60
CA VAL A 115 15.14 -14.00 -11.72
C VAL A 115 14.73 -15.26 -10.93
N ASN A 116 13.47 -15.69 -11.05
CA ASN A 116 12.82 -16.82 -10.37
C ASN A 116 13.35 -17.08 -8.94
N PRO A 117 13.28 -16.09 -8.03
CA PRO A 117 13.79 -16.24 -6.70
C PRO A 117 12.90 -17.23 -5.95
N LYS A 118 13.52 -18.31 -5.47
CA LYS A 118 12.90 -19.23 -4.52
C LYS A 118 13.02 -18.58 -3.16
N PHE A 119 11.90 -18.11 -2.61
CA PHE A 119 11.82 -17.75 -1.20
C PHE A 119 11.88 -19.05 -0.38
N LEU A 120 12.98 -19.23 0.34
CA LEU A 120 13.23 -20.44 1.13
C LEU A 120 12.37 -20.45 2.38
N GLU A 121 12.37 -19.31 3.07
CA GLU A 121 11.65 -19.10 4.32
C GLU A 121 11.22 -17.63 4.39
N ILE A 122 10.01 -17.38 4.89
CA ILE A 122 9.55 -16.05 5.28
C ILE A 122 8.97 -16.18 6.68
N LYS A 123 9.47 -15.35 7.59
CA LYS A 123 9.07 -15.37 8.99
C LYS A 123 8.71 -13.96 9.45
N VAL A 124 7.55 -13.80 10.06
CA VAL A 124 7.11 -12.56 10.69
C VAL A 124 7.12 -12.78 12.20
N ASP A 125 7.96 -12.05 12.91
CA ASP A 125 8.07 -12.12 14.37
C ASP A 125 7.66 -10.79 15.01
N LYS A 126 6.68 -10.82 15.91
CA LYS A 126 6.45 -9.70 16.83
C LYS A 126 7.54 -9.65 17.88
N LYS A 127 8.36 -8.58 17.86
CA LYS A 127 9.50 -8.41 18.78
C LYS A 127 9.18 -7.57 20.00
N LYS A 128 8.22 -6.66 19.90
CA LYS A 128 7.85 -5.73 20.97
C LYS A 128 6.43 -5.27 20.79
N GLU A 129 5.72 -5.07 21.90
CA GLU A 129 4.41 -4.44 21.94
C GLU A 129 4.26 -3.66 23.26
N GLU A 130 3.92 -2.38 23.18
CA GLU A 130 3.75 -1.49 24.33
C GLU A 130 2.83 -0.32 23.97
N PRO A 131 2.29 0.42 24.96
CA PRO A 131 1.54 1.64 24.68
C PRO A 131 2.38 2.65 23.87
N GLY A 132 1.78 3.18 22.81
CA GLY A 132 2.36 4.22 21.97
C GLY A 132 1.91 5.63 22.39
N PRO A 133 2.47 6.69 21.77
CA PRO A 133 1.99 8.05 21.98
C PRO A 133 0.59 8.25 21.38
N ASN A 134 -0.12 9.29 21.81
CA ASN A 134 -1.33 9.70 21.11
C ASN A 134 -0.97 10.23 19.71
N ILE A 135 -1.70 9.79 18.68
CA ILE A 135 -1.53 10.24 17.29
C ILE A 135 -2.87 10.76 16.81
N SER A 136 -2.91 12.03 16.38
CA SER A 136 -4.12 12.68 15.88
C SER A 136 -5.33 12.61 16.82
N GLY A 137 -5.07 12.57 18.14
CA GLY A 137 -6.12 12.50 19.18
C GLY A 137 -6.50 11.10 19.64
N PHE A 138 -5.98 10.04 18.99
CA PHE A 138 -6.26 8.65 19.35
C PHE A 138 -5.12 8.05 20.16
N SER A 139 -5.44 7.23 21.17
CA SER A 139 -4.44 6.39 21.81
C SER A 139 -3.95 5.32 20.86
N THR A 140 -2.66 5.00 20.93
CA THR A 140 -2.05 3.98 20.08
C THR A 140 -1.34 2.92 20.91
N ASN A 141 -1.23 1.74 20.33
CA ASN A 141 -0.26 0.74 20.72
C ASN A 141 0.86 0.75 19.68
N TYR A 142 2.08 0.67 20.16
CA TYR A 142 3.27 0.50 19.35
C TYR A 142 3.62 -0.99 19.30
N VAL A 143 3.83 -1.52 18.09
CA VAL A 143 4.32 -2.87 17.86
C VAL A 143 5.51 -2.83 16.91
N ARG A 144 6.55 -3.61 17.23
CA ARG A 144 7.67 -3.87 16.32
C ARG A 144 7.54 -5.26 15.72
N LEU A 145 7.36 -5.31 14.41
CA LEU A 145 7.37 -6.53 13.62
C LEU A 145 8.71 -6.65 12.91
N VAL A 146 9.30 -7.85 12.92
CA VAL A 146 10.49 -8.16 12.14
C VAL A 146 10.15 -9.26 11.17
N THR A 147 10.13 -8.93 9.89
CA THR A 147 9.99 -9.90 8.81
C THR A 147 11.37 -10.26 8.30
N SER A 148 11.69 -11.54 8.25
CA SER A 148 12.94 -12.05 7.67
C SER A 148 12.61 -13.00 6.55
N ALA A 149 13.30 -12.86 5.42
CA ALA A 149 13.15 -13.76 4.30
C ALA A 149 14.49 -14.09 3.66
N GLU A 150 14.65 -15.33 3.23
CA GLU A 150 15.79 -15.76 2.42
C GLU A 150 15.31 -16.08 1.01
N ALA A 151 16.05 -15.60 0.02
CA ALA A 151 15.71 -15.78 -1.38
C ALA A 151 16.94 -16.20 -2.19
N GLU A 152 16.76 -17.21 -3.05
CA GLU A 152 17.79 -17.66 -3.98
C GLU A 152 17.32 -17.53 -5.42
N ALA A 153 18.16 -16.97 -6.28
CA ALA A 153 17.87 -16.81 -7.71
C ALA A 153 19.01 -17.37 -8.56
N ASP A 154 18.67 -18.05 -9.65
CA ASP A 154 19.62 -18.53 -10.66
C ASP A 154 19.40 -17.75 -11.96
N ILE A 155 20.37 -16.93 -12.37
CA ILE A 155 20.29 -16.12 -13.60
C ILE A 155 21.53 -16.41 -14.45
N LEU A 156 21.34 -16.97 -15.65
CA LEU A 156 22.40 -17.18 -16.64
C LEU A 156 23.67 -17.79 -16.02
N PHE A 157 23.53 -18.96 -15.38
CA PHE A 157 24.59 -19.72 -14.70
C PHE A 157 25.19 -19.07 -13.43
N ASN A 158 24.76 -17.88 -13.05
CA ASN A 158 25.16 -17.25 -11.78
C ASN A 158 24.10 -17.49 -10.71
N LYS A 159 24.56 -17.92 -9.54
CA LYS A 159 23.72 -18.02 -8.35
C LYS A 159 23.71 -16.69 -7.60
N TYR A 160 22.57 -16.34 -7.05
CA TYR A 160 22.39 -15.20 -6.18
C TYR A 160 21.67 -15.64 -4.91
N GLN A 161 22.18 -15.23 -3.76
CA GLN A 161 21.55 -15.44 -2.47
C GLN A 161 21.33 -14.10 -1.80
N TYR A 162 20.11 -13.89 -1.34
CA TYR A 162 19.68 -12.67 -0.69
C TYR A 162 19.05 -12.98 0.66
N SER A 163 19.37 -12.15 1.64
CA SER A 163 18.65 -12.08 2.90
C SER A 163 17.95 -10.73 2.97
N ILE A 164 16.67 -10.77 3.30
CA ILE A 164 15.81 -9.60 3.47
C ILE A 164 15.45 -9.55 4.95
N LYS A 165 15.65 -8.39 5.57
CA LYS A 165 15.13 -8.09 6.90
C LYS A 165 14.36 -6.79 6.85
N ILE A 166 13.09 -6.84 7.17
CA ILE A 166 12.20 -5.69 7.30
C ILE A 166 11.91 -5.52 8.79
N THR A 167 12.15 -4.32 9.31
CA THR A 167 11.74 -3.94 10.66
C THR A 167 10.66 -2.88 10.54
N ASP A 168 9.44 -3.26 10.89
CA ASP A 168 8.28 -2.37 10.89
C ASP A 168 8.00 -1.92 12.32
N ASP A 169 8.08 -0.62 12.53
CA ASP A 169 7.61 0.08 13.71
C ASP A 169 6.20 0.61 13.41
N VAL A 170 5.18 -0.04 13.97
CA VAL A 170 3.78 0.23 13.68
C VAL A 170 3.11 0.85 14.90
N TRP A 171 2.38 1.95 14.70
CA TRP A 171 1.49 2.51 15.71
C TRP A 171 0.06 2.32 15.23
N TYR A 172 -0.71 1.49 15.93
CA TYR A 172 -2.11 1.21 15.59
C TYR A 172 -3.02 1.64 16.74
N THR A 173 -4.31 1.85 16.44
CA THR A 173 -5.32 2.15 17.45
C THR A 173 -6.45 1.12 17.42
N SER A 174 -7.03 0.85 18.58
CA SER A 174 -8.25 0.03 18.72
C SER A 174 -9.52 0.88 18.87
N GLU A 175 -9.39 2.21 18.87
CA GLU A 175 -10.54 3.13 19.01
C GLU A 175 -11.35 3.28 17.71
N LEU A 176 -10.84 2.73 16.61
CA LEU A 176 -11.34 2.95 15.26
C LEU A 176 -11.56 1.61 14.57
N GLU A 177 -12.58 1.54 13.74
CA GLU A 177 -12.87 0.33 12.97
C GLU A 177 -12.14 0.34 11.63
N ILE A 178 -11.81 -0.86 11.14
CA ILE A 178 -11.29 -1.05 9.80
C ILE A 178 -12.47 -1.03 8.81
N GLU A 179 -12.42 -0.08 7.88
CA GLU A 179 -13.42 0.09 6.83
C GLU A 179 -13.61 -1.14 5.93
N ALA A 180 -14.81 -1.28 5.37
CA ALA A 180 -15.18 -2.43 4.52
C ALA A 180 -14.25 -2.57 3.29
N PHE A 181 -14.01 -1.47 2.57
CA PHE A 181 -13.11 -1.50 1.40
C PHE A 181 -11.68 -1.87 1.78
N ARG A 182 -11.25 -1.55 3.01
CA ARG A 182 -9.92 -1.90 3.53
C ARG A 182 -9.84 -3.37 3.91
N LYS A 183 -10.86 -3.92 4.58
CA LYS A 183 -10.95 -5.36 4.83
C LYS A 183 -10.85 -6.13 3.51
N ARG A 184 -11.60 -5.69 2.49
CA ARG A 184 -11.57 -6.28 1.16
C ARG A 184 -10.20 -6.16 0.47
N TRP A 185 -9.51 -5.04 0.66
CA TRP A 185 -8.15 -4.85 0.15
C TRP A 185 -7.16 -5.80 0.83
N LEU A 186 -7.18 -5.90 2.15
CA LEU A 186 -6.34 -6.83 2.92
C LEU A 186 -6.61 -8.29 2.54
N GLU A 187 -7.87 -8.66 2.36
CA GLU A 187 -8.27 -9.99 1.84
C GLU A 187 -7.73 -10.24 0.43
N ALA A 188 -7.71 -9.23 -0.43
CA ALA A 188 -7.20 -9.37 -1.79
C ALA A 188 -5.66 -9.57 -1.79
N LEU A 189 -4.94 -8.95 -0.84
CA LEU A 189 -3.49 -9.13 -0.68
C LEU A 189 -3.08 -10.55 -0.33
N THR A 190 -3.93 -11.30 0.38
CA THR A 190 -3.69 -12.72 0.67
C THR A 190 -4.08 -13.64 -0.49
N GLN A 191 -4.44 -13.07 -1.64
CA GLN A 191 -4.83 -13.76 -2.86
C GLN A 191 -3.97 -13.30 -4.05
N SER A 192 -2.70 -12.95 -3.79
CA SER A 192 -1.76 -12.53 -4.84
C SER A 192 -1.46 -13.66 -5.83
N GLY A 193 -1.66 -14.91 -5.42
CA GLY A 193 -1.34 -16.11 -6.20
C GLY A 193 0.06 -16.64 -5.91
N TYR A 194 0.77 -16.06 -4.93
CA TYR A 194 2.07 -16.51 -4.47
C TYR A 194 2.02 -16.87 -2.99
N GLU A 195 1.92 -18.17 -2.71
CA GLU A 195 1.61 -18.74 -1.39
C GLU A 195 2.47 -18.15 -0.25
N LYS A 196 3.78 -17.98 -0.46
CA LYS A 196 4.67 -17.44 0.59
C LYS A 196 4.44 -15.96 0.89
N LEU A 197 4.08 -15.16 -0.12
CA LEU A 197 3.71 -13.75 0.10
C LEU A 197 2.32 -13.68 0.75
N ASP A 198 1.38 -14.51 0.30
CA ASP A 198 0.04 -14.59 0.89
C ASP A 198 0.11 -14.99 2.38
N GLU A 199 0.97 -15.96 2.72
CA GLU A 199 1.30 -16.36 4.10
C GLU A 199 1.92 -15.21 4.90
N MET A 200 2.89 -14.50 4.33
CA MET A 200 3.52 -13.34 4.95
C MET A 200 2.49 -12.27 5.29
N PHE A 201 1.61 -11.90 4.34
CA PHE A 201 0.57 -10.90 4.56
C PHE A 201 -0.44 -11.33 5.60
N THR A 202 -0.84 -12.60 5.56
CA THR A 202 -1.74 -13.18 6.55
C THR A 202 -1.12 -13.09 7.96
N ASN A 203 0.16 -13.41 8.11
CA ASN A 203 0.84 -13.38 9.40
C ASN A 203 1.07 -11.95 9.91
N TRP A 204 1.44 -11.02 9.02
CA TRP A 204 1.59 -9.62 9.37
C TRP A 204 0.25 -8.99 9.79
N ALA A 205 -0.83 -9.24 9.05
CA ALA A 205 -2.15 -8.72 9.35
C ALA A 205 -2.73 -9.25 10.67
N LYS A 206 -2.43 -10.51 11.04
CA LYS A 206 -2.85 -11.10 12.32
C LYS A 206 -2.26 -10.37 13.54
N GLU A 207 -1.11 -9.74 13.40
CA GLU A 207 -0.47 -9.01 14.50
C GLU A 207 -1.02 -7.59 14.70
N LEU A 208 -1.95 -7.15 13.84
CA LEU A 208 -2.50 -5.79 13.84
C LEU A 208 -4.02 -5.81 14.05
N PRO A 209 -4.51 -5.57 15.29
CA PRO A 209 -5.93 -5.68 15.61
C PRO A 209 -6.76 -4.47 15.17
N GLY A 210 -6.13 -3.40 14.65
CA GLY A 210 -6.83 -2.18 14.28
C GLY A 210 -6.09 -1.31 13.27
N PRO A 211 -6.66 -0.15 12.90
CA PRO A 211 -6.06 0.77 11.94
C PRO A 211 -4.69 1.28 12.39
N ILE A 212 -3.72 1.21 11.48
CA ILE A 212 -2.39 1.83 11.62
C ILE A 212 -2.54 3.34 11.47
N LEU A 213 -1.96 4.13 12.38
CA LEU A 213 -1.90 5.60 12.33
C LEU A 213 -0.50 6.13 11.95
N LYS A 214 0.53 5.29 12.11
CA LYS A 214 1.90 5.58 11.70
C LYS A 214 2.64 4.27 11.44
N LEU A 215 3.46 4.25 10.39
CA LEU A 215 4.36 3.16 10.07
C LEU A 215 5.76 3.74 9.79
N GLU A 216 6.78 3.15 10.40
CA GLU A 216 8.18 3.39 10.03
C GLU A 216 8.81 2.03 9.70
N SER A 217 9.32 1.89 8.48
CA SER A 217 9.88 0.63 7.99
C SER A 217 11.36 0.82 7.65
N GLU A 218 12.20 -0.07 8.16
CA GLU A 218 13.60 -0.21 7.74
C GLU A 218 13.79 -1.54 7.01
N ILE A 219 14.15 -1.45 5.73
CA ILE A 219 14.34 -2.60 4.85
C ILE A 219 15.83 -2.75 4.61
N VAL A 220 16.39 -3.86 5.06
CA VAL A 220 17.79 -4.25 4.83
C VAL A 220 17.80 -5.41 3.85
N LEU A 221 18.37 -5.20 2.67
CA LEU A 221 18.61 -6.25 1.68
C LEU A 221 20.11 -6.53 1.62
N THR A 222 20.49 -7.77 1.90
CA THR A 222 21.87 -8.24 1.89
C THR A 222 22.07 -9.24 0.76
N ASN A 223 23.01 -8.96 -0.14
CA ASN A 223 23.57 -9.96 -1.05
C ASN A 223 24.56 -10.81 -0.25
N VAL A 224 24.17 -12.05 0.06
CA VAL A 224 24.93 -12.95 0.92
C VAL A 224 26.28 -13.32 0.30
N LEU A 225 26.29 -13.59 -1.01
CA LEU A 225 27.51 -14.00 -1.72
C LEU A 225 28.55 -12.88 -1.83
N LYS A 226 28.10 -11.63 -1.95
CA LYS A 226 28.98 -10.45 -2.04
C LYS A 226 29.25 -9.78 -0.69
N ASN A 227 28.53 -10.18 0.36
CA ASN A 227 28.53 -9.51 1.66
C ASN A 227 28.24 -7.99 1.55
N GLU A 228 27.37 -7.61 0.62
CA GLU A 228 26.97 -6.23 0.36
C GLU A 228 25.54 -6.03 0.85
N SER A 229 25.31 -4.97 1.65
CA SER A 229 23.97 -4.63 2.14
C SER A 229 23.54 -3.25 1.67
N THR A 230 22.25 -3.08 1.47
CA THR A 230 21.65 -1.77 1.21
C THR A 230 20.45 -1.60 2.12
N VAL A 231 20.26 -0.36 2.58
CA VAL A 231 19.21 0.02 3.50
C VAL A 231 18.26 0.99 2.82
N GLN A 232 16.96 0.77 2.98
CA GLN A 232 15.90 1.67 2.58
C GLN A 232 15.03 1.96 3.80
N LYS A 233 14.63 3.23 3.96
CA LYS A 233 13.78 3.67 5.07
C LYS A 233 12.53 4.31 4.52
N GLU A 234 11.40 3.92 5.08
CA GLU A 234 10.10 4.44 4.70
C GLU A 234 9.38 4.88 5.95
N LYS A 235 8.67 6.00 5.84
CA LYS A 235 7.87 6.54 6.92
C LYS A 235 6.55 7.02 6.36
N THR A 236 5.48 6.60 6.99
CA THR A 236 4.14 7.08 6.69
C THR A 236 3.44 7.44 7.97
N SER A 237 2.71 8.55 7.94
CA SER A 237 1.98 9.05 9.09
C SER A 237 0.70 9.74 8.66
N ILE A 238 -0.33 9.64 9.49
CA ILE A 238 -1.47 10.54 9.38
C ILE A 238 -0.99 11.97 9.64
N ALA A 239 -1.23 12.85 8.68
CA ALA A 239 -1.02 14.28 8.84
C ALA A 239 -2.24 14.92 9.51
N SER A 240 -3.45 14.54 9.07
CA SER A 240 -4.69 14.99 9.70
C SER A 240 -5.86 14.04 9.43
N VAL A 241 -6.81 14.01 10.36
CA VAL A 241 -8.13 13.41 10.20
C VAL A 241 -9.16 14.53 10.34
N LYS A 242 -10.04 14.68 9.36
CA LYS A 242 -11.13 15.65 9.39
C LYS A 242 -12.46 14.92 9.22
N GLU A 243 -13.27 14.96 10.26
CA GLU A 243 -14.65 14.51 10.21
C GLU A 243 -15.50 15.55 9.46
N VAL A 244 -16.39 15.06 8.60
CA VAL A 244 -17.27 15.89 7.78
C VAL A 244 -18.66 15.28 7.75
N LYS A 245 -19.69 16.10 7.53
CA LYS A 245 -21.01 15.56 7.22
C LYS A 245 -20.98 15.04 5.79
N SER A 246 -21.67 13.94 5.49
CA SER A 246 -21.78 13.46 4.10
C SER A 246 -22.40 14.50 3.17
N SER A 247 -23.27 15.39 3.68
CA SER A 247 -23.81 16.54 2.93
C SER A 247 -22.74 17.53 2.48
N ASP A 248 -21.60 17.57 3.16
CA ASP A 248 -20.51 18.51 2.90
C ASP A 248 -19.49 17.92 1.91
N ILE A 249 -19.57 16.61 1.61
CA ILE A 249 -18.80 16.00 0.53
C ILE A 249 -19.48 16.35 -0.80
N PRO A 250 -18.75 16.96 -1.76
CA PRO A 250 -19.31 17.22 -3.07
C PRO A 250 -19.82 15.92 -3.71
N GLN A 251 -21.07 15.92 -4.21
CA GLN A 251 -21.71 14.71 -4.77
C GLN A 251 -20.87 14.05 -5.87
N GLN A 252 -20.13 14.85 -6.65
CA GLN A 252 -19.24 14.38 -7.71
C GLN A 252 -18.01 13.60 -7.20
N THR A 253 -17.71 13.62 -5.90
CA THR A 253 -16.53 12.93 -5.33
C THR A 253 -16.55 11.44 -5.62
N PHE A 254 -17.73 10.83 -5.48
CA PHE A 254 -17.97 9.40 -5.70
C PHE A 254 -18.78 9.13 -6.97
N ALA A 255 -18.97 10.13 -7.83
CA ALA A 255 -19.65 9.92 -9.10
C ALA A 255 -18.78 9.02 -9.98
N MET A 256 -19.33 7.85 -10.33
CA MET A 256 -18.64 6.92 -11.23
C MET A 256 -18.49 7.57 -12.61
N PRO A 257 -17.27 7.75 -13.13
CA PRO A 257 -17.12 8.32 -14.46
C PRO A 257 -17.56 7.30 -15.52
N LYS A 258 -17.81 7.78 -16.75
CA LYS A 258 -17.96 6.89 -17.90
C LYS A 258 -16.59 6.31 -18.27
N CYS A 259 -16.27 5.17 -17.67
CA CYS A 259 -15.02 4.46 -17.88
C CYS A 259 -15.18 3.32 -18.88
N LYS A 260 -14.07 2.96 -19.52
CA LYS A 260 -14.01 1.74 -20.32
C LYS A 260 -13.63 0.59 -19.40
N ASN A 261 -14.17 -0.59 -19.67
CA ASN A 261 -13.53 -1.80 -19.17
C ASN A 261 -12.20 -1.92 -19.89
N ILE A 262 -11.13 -2.12 -19.12
CA ILE A 262 -9.79 -2.29 -19.68
C ILE A 262 -9.50 -3.76 -19.91
N THR A 263 -8.67 -4.03 -20.92
CA THR A 263 -8.15 -5.38 -21.12
C THR A 263 -7.11 -5.71 -20.05
N GLN A 264 -6.74 -6.99 -19.91
CA GLN A 264 -5.68 -7.39 -18.99
C GLN A 264 -4.34 -6.68 -19.29
N ILE A 265 -4.04 -6.48 -20.58
CA ILE A 265 -2.81 -5.81 -21.03
C ILE A 265 -2.80 -4.33 -20.62
N ASP A 266 -3.93 -3.66 -20.78
CA ASP A 266 -4.08 -2.26 -20.38
C ASP A 266 -4.00 -2.10 -18.86
N LEU A 267 -4.58 -3.06 -18.11
CA LEU A 267 -4.48 -3.12 -16.65
C LEU A 267 -3.02 -3.27 -16.21
N GLU A 268 -2.32 -4.23 -16.80
CA GLU A 268 -0.90 -4.47 -16.55
C GLU A 268 -0.07 -3.20 -16.72
N TRP A 269 -0.32 -2.49 -17.83
CA TRP A 269 0.39 -1.28 -18.18
C TRP A 269 0.08 -0.15 -17.19
N ALA A 270 -1.20 0.05 -16.84
CA ALA A 270 -1.61 1.08 -15.88
C ALA A 270 -1.02 0.85 -14.48
N VAL A 271 -1.01 -0.40 -14.02
CA VAL A 271 -0.37 -0.79 -12.75
C VAL A 271 1.13 -0.53 -12.79
N LYS A 272 1.82 -0.94 -13.87
CA LYS A 272 3.26 -0.68 -14.05
C LYS A 272 3.60 0.81 -13.99
N GLU A 273 2.80 1.67 -14.60
CA GLU A 273 3.02 3.12 -14.57
C GLU A 273 2.83 3.70 -13.18
N LEU A 274 1.74 3.35 -12.48
CA LEU A 274 1.53 3.83 -11.11
C LEU A 274 2.61 3.34 -10.15
N ALA A 275 3.08 2.11 -10.30
CA ALA A 275 4.20 1.57 -9.53
C ALA A 275 5.50 2.32 -9.82
N LYS A 276 5.81 2.64 -11.10
CA LYS A 276 6.98 3.46 -11.47
C LYS A 276 6.91 4.86 -10.87
N GLU A 277 5.73 5.44 -10.79
CA GLU A 277 5.51 6.75 -10.17
C GLU A 277 5.57 6.71 -8.63
N GLY A 278 5.62 5.51 -8.04
CA GLY A 278 5.57 5.29 -6.59
C GLY A 278 4.20 5.64 -5.99
N LYS A 279 3.13 5.49 -6.78
CA LYS A 279 1.73 5.68 -6.35
C LYS A 279 1.05 4.36 -5.97
N LEU A 280 1.48 3.27 -6.62
CA LEU A 280 1.23 1.91 -6.14
C LEU A 280 2.50 1.43 -5.46
N THR A 281 2.69 1.95 -4.25
CA THR A 281 3.50 1.32 -3.24
C THR A 281 2.62 0.25 -2.60
N LEU A 282 2.91 -1.00 -2.94
CA LEU A 282 2.46 -2.16 -2.17
C LEU A 282 3.48 -2.35 -1.04
#